data_AF-A0A7J9VTT9-F1
#
_entry.id   AF-A0A7J9VTT9-F1
#
_cell.length_a   1.000
_cell.length_b   1.000
_cell.length_c   1.000
_cell.angle_alpha   90.00
_cell.angle_beta   90.00
_cell.angle_gamma   90.00
#
_symmetry.space_group_name_H-M   'P 1'
#
loop_
_entity.id
_entity.type
_entity.pdbx_description
1 polymer ?
#
loop_
_entity_poly.entity_id
_entity_poly.type
_entity_poly.pdbx_seq_one_letter_code
_entity_poly.pdbx_strand_id
1 'polypeptide(L)' 'PDPQYAVTGGRRGIHTEAMGYVLAEMQHLARSHPGASW' A
#
# COMPACT_ATOMS: atom_id res chain seq x y z
N PRO A 1 -3.06 -30.27 4.27
CA PRO A 1 -3.20 -28.96 4.95
C PRO A 1 -4.67 -28.59 5.08
N ASP A 2 -5.11 -28.19 6.27
CA ASP A 2 -6.44 -27.58 6.44
C ASP A 2 -6.54 -26.28 5.63
N PRO A 3 -7.72 -25.92 5.10
CA PRO A 3 -7.87 -24.71 4.31
C PRO A 3 -7.55 -23.49 5.17
N GLN A 4 -6.43 -22.83 4.85
CA GLN A 4 -6.12 -21.51 5.41
C GLN A 4 -7.21 -20.54 4.97
N TYR A 5 -7.69 -19.74 5.92
CA TYR A 5 -8.61 -18.64 5.63
C TYR A 5 -8.05 -17.75 4.52
N ALA A 6 -8.89 -17.43 3.53
CA ALA A 6 -8.51 -16.51 2.48
C ALA A 6 -8.31 -15.09 3.04
N VAL A 7 -7.22 -14.43 2.64
CA VAL A 7 -7.00 -13.00 2.94
C VAL A 7 -8.01 -12.18 2.14
N THR A 8 -8.70 -11.25 2.81
CA THR A 8 -9.73 -10.38 2.21
C THR A 8 -9.54 -8.92 2.61
N GLY A 9 -10.35 -8.01 2.06
CA GLY A 9 -10.38 -6.59 2.49
C GLY A 9 -9.58 -5.62 1.62
N GLY A 10 -8.59 -6.07 0.85
CA GLY A 10 -7.74 -5.18 0.04
C GLY A 10 -8.51 -4.29 -0.96
N ARG A 11 -9.54 -4.82 -1.62
CA ARG A 11 -10.40 -4.02 -2.52
C ARG A 11 -11.26 -2.97 -1.80
N ARG A 12 -11.40 -3.06 -0.47
CA ARG A 12 -12.08 -2.09 0.39
C ARG A 12 -11.09 -1.17 1.11
N GLY A 13 -9.80 -1.22 0.75
CA GLY A 13 -8.75 -0.43 1.41
C GLY A 13 -8.29 -0.98 2.76
N ILE A 14 -8.67 -2.21 3.12
CA ILE A 14 -8.20 -2.87 4.35
C ILE A 14 -6.97 -3.71 4.00
N HIS A 15 -5.80 -3.16 4.29
CA HIS A 15 -4.51 -3.79 4.00
C HIS A 15 -3.82 -4.22 5.29
N THR A 16 -2.83 -5.11 5.15
CA THR A 16 -1.88 -5.39 6.22
C THR A 16 -0.95 -4.19 6.46
N GLU A 17 -0.20 -4.23 7.55
CA GLU A 17 0.81 -3.21 7.90
C GLU A 17 1.85 -2.97 6.79
N ALA A 18 2.15 -4.01 6.00
CA ALA A 18 3.10 -3.96 4.89
C ALA A 18 2.77 -2.86 3.86
N MET A 19 1.49 -2.60 3.60
CA MET A 19 1.07 -1.62 2.60
C MET A 19 1.48 -0.19 3.01
N GLY A 20 1.56 0.11 4.30
CA GLY A 20 2.02 1.41 4.79
C GLY A 20 3.45 1.72 4.36
N TYR A 21 4.36 0.74 4.47
CA TYR A 21 5.75 0.88 4.06
C TYR A 21 5.88 1.07 2.54
N VAL A 22 5.15 0.28 1.76
CA VAL A 22 5.17 0.35 0.29
C VAL A 22 4.69 1.72 -0.18
N LEU A 23 3.59 2.23 0.38
CA LEU A 23 3.09 3.57 0.04
C LEU A 23 4.05 4.67 0.47
N ALA A 24 4.65 4.56 1.66
CA ALA A 24 5.63 5.53 2.13
C ALA A 24 6.79 5.69 1.15
N GLU A 25 7.34 4.57 0.66
CA GLU A 25 8.45 4.57 -0.30
C GLU A 25 8.00 5.13 -1.65
N MET A 26 6.93 4.60 -2.23
CA MET A 26 6.46 5.00 -3.56
C MET A 26 6.03 6.47 -3.63
N GLN A 27 5.48 7.00 -2.53
CA GLN A 27 4.92 8.34 -2.50
C GLN A 27 5.89 9.39 -1.97
N HIS A 28 7.07 8.99 -1.49
CA HIS A 28 8.03 9.92 -0.87
C HIS A 28 8.39 11.07 -1.83
N LEU A 29 8.94 10.76 -3.00
CA LEU A 29 9.42 11.77 -3.94
C LEU A 29 8.28 12.70 -4.40
N ALA A 30 7.13 12.12 -4.76
CA ALA A 30 5.97 12.84 -5.27
C ALA A 30 5.32 13.75 -4.21
N ARG A 31 5.27 13.31 -2.94
CA ARG A 31 4.76 14.14 -1.84
C ARG A 31 5.72 15.25 -1.43
N SER A 32 7.03 14.99 -1.53
CA SER A 32 8.06 15.98 -1.22
C SER A 32 8.15 17.07 -2.29
N HIS A 33 7.73 16.82 -3.54
CA HIS A 33 7.81 17.78 -4.64
C HIS A 33 6.46 17.95 -5.37
N PRO A 34 5.45 18.60 -4.74
CA PRO A 34 4.17 18.83 -5.38
C PRO A 34 4.29 19.67 -6.65
N GLY A 35 3.69 19.21 -7.75
CA GLY A 35 3.67 19.93 -9.03
C GLY A 35 4.91 19.75 -9.91
N ALA A 36 5.90 18.94 -9.49
CA ALA A 36 7.02 18.58 -10.35
C ALA A 36 6.56 17.73 -11.55
N SER A 37 7.17 17.95 -12.73
CA SER A 37 7.00 17.08 -13.90
C SER A 37 8.24 16.22 -14.10
N TRP A 38 8.03 14.95 -14.41
CA TRP A 38 9.07 13.95 -14.64
C TRP A 38 8.75 13.16 -15.90
#